data_AF-A0AAU5DD88-F1
#
_entry.id   AF-A0AAU5DD88-F1
#
_cell.length_a   1.000
_cell.length_b   1.000
_cell.length_c   1.000
_cell.angle_alpha   90.00
_cell.angle_beta   90.00
_cell.angle_gamma   90.00
#
_symmetry.space_group_name_H-M   'P 1'
#
loop_
_entity.id
_entity.type
_entity.pdbx_description
1 polymer ?
#
loop_
_entity_poly.entity_id
_entity_poly.type
_entity_poly.pdbx_seq_one_letter_code
_entity_poly.pdbx_strand_id
1 'polypeptide(L)'
;MSPREVVTRGRIADGLAALGVGRGEVVVVHSSLRSFGFVPGGAQSVYEALREAVGADGTLVMPAFTPQLCHPGTWRSPDLVQPDPSAVAADMPLFDPERTPVARTMGVLPELLRAVPGSVRSRHPHVSFVAEGPRAQEIVRSHPDAYRLSSQSPLGELWRLDATVLMLGTEWNKCTALHLAEYTTPYPGRRAGLWALPGAGPEGSGPEGKGPEGTGPGGAGTRWREVPELLVWEGDFDALGASYEASGGPLSRTRVGGADCRAVKLRPLVEFAAGWLPGHRDLRRGVAPPGWREVAEADGPLPLPPLGVPAT
;
A
#
# COMPACT_ATOMS: atom_id res chain seq x y z
N MET A 1 12.12 -8.16 30.50
CA MET A 1 11.29 -7.33 29.60
C MET A 1 10.94 -6.05 30.36
N SER A 2 11.16 -4.88 29.77
CA SER A 2 10.72 -3.62 30.37
C SER A 2 9.18 -3.58 30.42
N PRO A 3 8.56 -2.99 31.47
CA PRO A 3 7.11 -2.88 31.55
C PRO A 3 6.57 -2.14 30.31
N ARG A 4 5.52 -2.68 29.69
CA ARG A 4 4.81 -1.99 28.60
C ARG A 4 3.78 -1.05 29.20
N GLU A 5 3.82 0.22 28.80
CA GLU A 5 2.79 1.19 29.16
C GLU A 5 1.41 0.72 28.65
N VAL A 6 0.38 0.85 29.48
CA VAL A 6 -1.01 0.59 29.08
C VAL A 6 -1.56 1.80 28.34
N VAL A 7 -2.00 1.59 27.11
CA VAL A 7 -2.57 2.62 26.24
C VAL A 7 -4.03 2.28 25.96
N THR A 8 -4.94 3.06 26.53
CA THR A 8 -6.39 2.88 26.35
C THR A 8 -6.87 3.45 25.02
N ARG A 9 -8.05 3.01 24.55
CA ARG A 9 -8.75 3.60 23.39
C ARG A 9 -8.88 5.12 23.53
N GLY A 10 -9.23 5.64 24.71
CA GLY A 10 -9.35 7.07 24.97
C GLY A 10 -8.06 7.84 24.71
N ARG A 11 -6.90 7.33 25.19
CA ARG A 11 -5.60 7.96 24.90
C ARG A 11 -5.24 7.96 23.42
N ILE A 12 -5.69 6.95 22.67
CA ILE A 12 -5.51 6.92 21.21
C ILE A 12 -6.40 8.00 20.57
N ALA A 13 -7.66 8.13 21.00
CA ALA A 13 -8.57 9.17 20.51
C ALA A 13 -8.04 10.59 20.83
N ASP A 14 -7.53 10.83 22.04
CA ASP A 14 -6.89 12.10 22.42
C ASP A 14 -5.67 12.40 21.52
N GLY A 15 -4.87 11.36 21.23
CA GLY A 15 -3.74 11.47 20.31
C GLY A 15 -4.17 11.82 18.89
N LEU A 16 -5.24 11.20 18.37
CA LEU A 16 -5.78 11.52 17.05
C LEU A 16 -6.33 12.96 17.00
N ALA A 17 -7.00 13.42 18.07
CA ALA A 17 -7.44 14.80 18.20
C ALA A 17 -6.25 15.78 18.23
N ALA A 18 -5.19 15.45 18.97
CA ALA A 18 -3.95 16.25 19.02
C ALA A 18 -3.22 16.30 17.66
N LEU A 19 -3.39 15.28 16.81
CA LEU A 19 -2.91 15.29 15.43
C LEU A 19 -3.77 16.16 14.50
N GLY A 20 -4.93 16.62 14.96
CA GLY A 20 -5.87 17.41 14.17
C GLY A 20 -6.75 16.58 13.23
N VAL A 21 -6.90 15.26 13.49
CA VAL A 21 -7.80 14.41 12.70
C VAL A 21 -9.25 14.87 12.91
N GLY A 22 -9.87 15.31 11.82
CA GLY A 22 -11.21 15.91 11.84
C GLY A 22 -12.32 14.95 11.43
N ARG A 23 -13.55 15.28 11.84
CA ARG A 23 -14.76 14.61 11.34
C ARG A 23 -14.92 14.88 9.84
N GLY A 24 -15.34 13.87 9.08
CA GLY A 24 -15.54 13.98 7.64
C GLY A 24 -14.26 13.85 6.81
N GLU A 25 -13.08 13.74 7.43
CA GLU A 25 -11.83 13.62 6.70
C GLU A 25 -11.68 12.24 6.03
N VAL A 26 -10.97 12.24 4.90
CA VAL A 26 -10.42 11.02 4.29
C VAL A 26 -9.02 10.82 4.83
N VAL A 27 -8.77 9.69 5.49
CA VAL A 27 -7.47 9.39 6.10
C VAL A 27 -6.91 8.08 5.57
N VAL A 28 -5.64 8.09 5.18
CA VAL A 28 -4.88 6.88 4.84
C VAL A 28 -3.93 6.54 5.99
N VAL A 29 -4.03 5.32 6.53
CA VAL A 29 -3.39 4.96 7.79
C VAL A 29 -2.29 3.92 7.58
N HIS A 30 -1.11 4.22 8.10
CA HIS A 30 0.00 3.29 8.32
C HIS A 30 0.19 3.12 9.82
N SER A 31 0.23 1.90 10.33
CA SER A 31 0.24 1.67 11.79
C SER A 31 1.10 0.50 12.23
N SER A 32 1.60 0.60 13.46
CA SER A 32 2.31 -0.46 14.16
C SER A 32 1.70 -0.64 15.54
N LEU A 33 0.81 -1.64 15.72
CA LEU A 33 0.13 -1.85 17.01
C LEU A 33 1.12 -2.04 18.18
N ARG A 34 2.28 -2.65 17.90
CA ARG A 34 3.29 -2.91 18.94
C ARG A 34 3.95 -1.64 19.48
N SER A 35 4.05 -0.56 18.70
CA SER A 35 4.78 0.65 19.09
C SER A 35 4.06 1.45 20.16
N PHE A 36 2.73 1.35 20.26
CA PHE A 36 1.95 2.02 21.30
C PHE A 36 2.34 1.59 22.72
N GLY A 37 2.71 0.33 22.92
CA GLY A 37 2.74 -0.30 24.25
C GLY A 37 1.71 -1.43 24.32
N PHE A 38 1.11 -1.67 25.48
CA PHE A 38 0.02 -2.63 25.61
C PHE A 38 -1.32 -1.92 25.39
N VAL A 39 -2.05 -2.28 24.34
CA VAL A 39 -3.38 -1.74 24.02
C VAL A 39 -4.43 -2.77 24.43
N PRO A 40 -5.20 -2.57 25.52
CA PRO A 40 -6.35 -3.41 25.82
C PRO A 40 -7.33 -3.40 24.64
N GLY A 41 -7.79 -4.57 24.19
CA GLY A 41 -8.61 -4.70 22.96
C GLY A 41 -7.81 -4.69 21.65
N GLY A 42 -6.50 -4.46 21.70
CA GLY A 42 -5.59 -4.59 20.56
C GLY A 42 -5.98 -3.70 19.37
N ALA A 43 -6.03 -4.30 18.18
CA ALA A 43 -6.34 -3.62 16.93
C ALA A 43 -7.73 -2.96 16.93
N GLN A 44 -8.72 -3.58 17.57
CA GLN A 44 -10.08 -3.08 17.63
C GLN A 44 -10.14 -1.73 18.35
N SER A 45 -9.41 -1.56 19.45
CA SER A 45 -9.35 -0.27 20.16
C SER A 45 -8.77 0.85 19.31
N VAL A 46 -7.76 0.55 18.47
CA VAL A 46 -7.20 1.55 17.53
C VAL A 46 -8.21 1.87 16.43
N TYR A 47 -8.87 0.85 15.87
CA TYR A 47 -9.92 1.02 14.86
C TYR A 47 -11.10 1.85 15.37
N GLU A 48 -11.61 1.56 16.57
CA GLU A 48 -12.72 2.31 17.16
C GLU A 48 -12.35 3.76 17.48
N ALA A 49 -11.10 4.02 17.86
CA ALA A 49 -10.60 5.39 18.03
C ALA A 49 -10.50 6.13 16.68
N LEU A 50 -10.02 5.45 15.63
CA LEU A 50 -9.97 6.01 14.27
C LEU A 50 -11.37 6.31 13.73
N ARG A 51 -12.32 5.38 13.89
CA ARG A 51 -13.71 5.60 13.46
C ARG A 51 -14.39 6.71 14.22
N GLU A 52 -14.17 6.82 15.53
CA GLU A 52 -14.67 7.93 16.33
C GLU A 52 -14.11 9.28 15.83
N ALA A 53 -12.78 9.35 15.62
CA ALA A 53 -12.10 10.58 15.23
C ALA A 53 -12.62 11.13 13.89
N VAL A 54 -12.71 10.30 12.85
CA VAL A 54 -13.18 10.75 11.53
C VAL A 54 -14.72 10.79 11.43
N GLY A 55 -15.44 10.14 12.33
CA GLY A 55 -16.91 10.11 12.37
C GLY A 55 -17.56 9.35 11.20
N ALA A 56 -18.89 9.36 11.16
CA ALA A 56 -19.69 8.65 10.14
C ALA A 56 -19.46 9.18 8.72
N ASP A 57 -19.19 10.49 8.60
CA ASP A 57 -18.96 11.15 7.31
C ASP A 57 -17.51 11.02 6.82
N GLY A 58 -16.60 10.55 7.68
CA GLY A 58 -15.19 10.34 7.35
C GLY A 58 -14.94 9.00 6.67
N THR A 59 -13.81 8.89 5.98
CA THR A 59 -13.40 7.67 5.26
C THR A 59 -12.03 7.20 5.74
N LEU A 60 -11.94 5.95 6.21
CA LEU A 60 -10.68 5.30 6.54
C LEU A 60 -10.17 4.52 5.32
N VAL A 61 -8.87 4.61 5.04
CA VAL A 61 -8.20 3.87 3.97
C VAL A 61 -6.90 3.28 4.49
N MET A 62 -6.58 2.04 4.10
CA MET A 62 -5.32 1.39 4.46
C MET A 62 -4.75 0.60 3.28
N PRO A 63 -3.43 0.61 3.07
CA PRO A 63 -2.79 -0.38 2.20
C PRO A 63 -3.08 -1.79 2.72
N ALA A 64 -3.56 -2.65 1.83
CA ALA A 64 -3.95 -4.03 2.09
C ALA A 64 -3.11 -4.98 1.20
N PHE A 65 -1.80 -4.76 1.16
CA PHE A 65 -0.92 -5.42 0.19
C PHE A 65 -0.82 -6.93 0.43
N THR A 66 -0.52 -7.64 -0.65
CA THR A 66 -0.49 -9.10 -0.75
C THR A 66 0.77 -9.57 -1.47
N PRO A 67 1.99 -9.23 -1.00
CA PRO A 67 3.25 -9.69 -1.58
C PRO A 67 3.39 -11.22 -1.65
N GLN A 68 2.58 -11.99 -0.93
CA GLN A 68 2.53 -13.45 -1.09
C GLN A 68 1.96 -13.91 -2.44
N LEU A 69 1.28 -13.05 -3.20
CA LEU A 69 0.77 -13.32 -4.54
C LEU A 69 1.70 -12.70 -5.60
N CYS A 70 2.95 -13.18 -5.68
CA CYS A 70 3.93 -12.69 -6.64
C CYS A 70 4.68 -13.84 -7.33
N HIS A 71 5.24 -13.55 -8.50
CA HIS A 71 5.99 -14.54 -9.27
C HIS A 71 7.19 -15.08 -8.48
N PRO A 72 7.45 -16.40 -8.46
CA PRO A 72 8.50 -16.99 -7.63
C PRO A 72 9.92 -16.48 -7.92
N GLY A 73 10.19 -16.01 -9.14
CA GLY A 73 11.45 -15.33 -9.48
C GLY A 73 11.74 -14.06 -8.66
N THR A 74 10.73 -13.51 -7.97
CA THR A 74 10.89 -12.36 -7.07
C THR A 74 11.23 -12.75 -5.64
N TRP A 75 11.16 -14.03 -5.27
CA TRP A 75 11.39 -14.50 -3.91
C TRP A 75 12.88 -14.45 -3.55
N ARG A 76 13.19 -14.01 -2.33
CA ARG A 76 14.58 -13.80 -1.84
C ARG A 76 14.92 -14.61 -0.60
N SER A 77 13.99 -15.42 -0.10
CA SER A 77 14.25 -16.18 1.12
C SER A 77 15.37 -17.18 0.85
N PRO A 78 16.51 -17.10 1.57
CA PRO A 78 17.65 -18.00 1.36
C PRO A 78 17.30 -19.47 1.68
N ASP A 79 16.23 -19.66 2.45
CA ASP A 79 15.65 -20.89 2.94
C ASP A 79 14.59 -21.50 2.02
N LEU A 80 14.28 -20.86 0.88
CA LEU A 80 13.39 -21.41 -0.15
C LEU A 80 14.17 -22.07 -1.28
N VAL A 81 13.81 -23.32 -1.60
CA VAL A 81 14.17 -23.94 -2.88
C VAL A 81 13.40 -23.21 -3.98
N GLN A 82 14.10 -22.80 -5.04
CA GLN A 82 13.46 -22.13 -6.18
C GLN A 82 12.47 -23.10 -6.86
N PRO A 83 11.16 -22.82 -6.84
CA PRO A 83 10.18 -23.70 -7.44
C PRO A 83 10.09 -23.47 -8.96
N ASP A 84 9.50 -24.42 -9.68
CA ASP A 84 9.05 -24.20 -11.05
C ASP A 84 7.90 -23.16 -11.06
N PRO A 85 8.05 -22.02 -11.76
CA PRO A 85 6.99 -21.01 -11.87
C PRO A 85 5.66 -21.55 -12.42
N SER A 86 5.68 -22.62 -13.22
CA SER A 86 4.49 -23.24 -13.80
C SER A 86 3.72 -24.04 -12.75
N ALA A 87 4.43 -24.77 -11.88
CA ALA A 87 3.82 -25.48 -10.76
C ALA A 87 3.20 -24.50 -9.75
N VAL A 88 3.90 -23.39 -9.44
CA VAL A 88 3.32 -22.33 -8.60
C VAL A 88 2.09 -21.72 -9.26
N ALA A 89 2.13 -21.45 -10.56
CA ALA A 89 0.98 -20.93 -11.31
C ALA A 89 -0.24 -21.86 -11.23
N ALA A 90 -0.05 -23.17 -11.39
CA ALA A 90 -1.14 -24.15 -11.41
C ALA A 90 -1.96 -24.14 -10.10
N ASP A 91 -1.29 -24.01 -8.96
CA ASP A 91 -1.91 -24.21 -7.64
C ASP A 91 -2.08 -22.91 -6.82
N MET A 92 -1.39 -21.81 -7.17
CA MET A 92 -1.51 -20.56 -6.41
C MET A 92 -2.91 -19.96 -6.58
N PRO A 93 -3.64 -19.70 -5.49
CA PRO A 93 -4.96 -19.08 -5.55
C PRO A 93 -4.92 -17.69 -6.17
N LEU A 94 -5.96 -17.37 -6.95
CA LEU A 94 -6.17 -16.02 -7.44
C LEU A 94 -6.49 -15.05 -6.28
N PHE A 95 -6.19 -13.79 -6.52
CA PHE A 95 -6.61 -12.72 -5.62
C PHE A 95 -8.13 -12.61 -5.58
N ASP A 96 -8.66 -12.61 -4.37
CA ASP A 96 -10.06 -12.39 -4.06
C ASP A 96 -10.12 -11.29 -2.99
N PRO A 97 -10.72 -10.12 -3.28
CA PRO A 97 -10.81 -9.01 -2.33
C PRO A 97 -11.41 -9.42 -0.96
N GLU A 98 -12.34 -10.38 -0.94
CA GLU A 98 -13.07 -10.83 0.24
C GLU A 98 -12.34 -11.96 0.98
N ARG A 99 -11.55 -12.77 0.29
CA ARG A 99 -10.93 -13.98 0.86
C ARG A 99 -9.42 -13.88 1.06
N THR A 100 -8.70 -13.18 0.18
CA THR A 100 -7.23 -13.12 0.27
C THR A 100 -6.83 -12.30 1.51
N PRO A 101 -6.12 -12.89 2.48
CA PRO A 101 -5.71 -12.16 3.67
C PRO A 101 -4.67 -11.09 3.33
N VAL A 102 -4.72 -9.97 4.05
CA VAL A 102 -3.65 -8.97 3.98
C VAL A 102 -2.34 -9.58 4.50
N ALA A 103 -1.21 -9.25 3.88
CA ALA A 103 0.08 -9.74 4.35
C ALA A 103 0.36 -9.31 5.79
N ARG A 104 0.92 -10.22 6.59
CA ARG A 104 1.27 -9.96 7.99
C ARG A 104 2.20 -8.76 8.18
N THR A 105 3.04 -8.47 7.18
CA THR A 105 3.96 -7.33 7.17
C THR A 105 3.24 -5.97 7.11
N MET A 106 1.99 -5.92 6.65
CA MET A 106 1.16 -4.70 6.66
C MET A 106 0.56 -4.40 8.04
N GLY A 107 0.62 -5.36 8.96
CA GLY A 107 -0.01 -5.29 10.28
C GLY A 107 -1.45 -5.78 10.30
N VAL A 108 -2.02 -5.81 11.50
CA VAL A 108 -3.35 -6.40 11.76
C VAL A 108 -4.51 -5.43 11.48
N LEU A 109 -4.25 -4.12 11.48
CA LEU A 109 -5.30 -3.10 11.28
C LEU A 109 -5.96 -3.15 9.89
N PRO A 110 -5.21 -3.25 8.77
CA PRO A 110 -5.83 -3.36 7.46
C PRO A 110 -6.63 -4.66 7.29
N GLU A 111 -6.19 -5.75 7.93
CA GLU A 111 -6.92 -7.02 7.94
C GLU A 111 -8.23 -6.92 8.73
N LEU A 112 -8.23 -6.23 9.88
CA LEU A 112 -9.44 -5.92 10.62
C LEU A 112 -10.39 -5.06 9.76
N LEU A 113 -9.89 -3.98 9.16
CA LEU A 113 -10.69 -3.08 8.31
C LEU A 113 -11.31 -3.84 7.14
N ARG A 114 -10.59 -4.78 6.52
CA ARG A 114 -11.10 -5.67 5.47
C ARG A 114 -12.28 -6.53 5.92
N ALA A 115 -12.31 -6.93 7.19
CA ALA A 115 -13.37 -7.76 7.76
C ALA A 115 -14.57 -6.95 8.29
N VAL A 116 -14.48 -5.62 8.35
CA VAL A 116 -15.60 -4.76 8.78
C VAL A 116 -16.71 -4.79 7.72
N PRO A 117 -17.97 -5.05 8.10
CA PRO A 117 -19.10 -4.97 7.17
C PRO A 117 -19.22 -3.58 6.53
N GLY A 118 -19.30 -3.53 5.21
CA GLY A 118 -19.37 -2.27 4.45
C GLY A 118 -18.02 -1.72 3.99
N SER A 119 -16.91 -2.29 4.45
CA SER A 119 -15.59 -2.03 3.86
C SER A 119 -15.48 -2.60 2.45
N VAL A 120 -14.73 -1.93 1.60
CA VAL A 120 -14.52 -2.30 0.19
C VAL A 120 -13.03 -2.29 -0.12
N ARG A 121 -12.60 -3.16 -1.03
CA ARG A 121 -11.19 -3.34 -1.36
C ARG A 121 -10.96 -3.29 -2.87
N SER A 122 -9.92 -2.56 -3.28
CA SER A 122 -9.55 -2.44 -4.70
C SER A 122 -9.07 -3.79 -5.24
N ARG A 123 -9.18 -3.99 -6.56
CA ARG A 123 -8.98 -5.31 -7.19
C ARG A 123 -7.53 -5.68 -7.54
N HIS A 124 -6.55 -4.83 -7.28
CA HIS A 124 -5.17 -5.12 -7.64
C HIS A 124 -4.58 -6.26 -6.80
N PRO A 125 -4.03 -7.33 -7.41
CA PRO A 125 -3.71 -8.56 -6.70
C PRO A 125 -2.45 -8.49 -5.81
N HIS A 126 -1.61 -7.47 -5.98
CA HIS A 126 -0.39 -7.26 -5.19
C HIS A 126 -0.44 -6.07 -4.20
N VAL A 127 -0.99 -4.91 -4.60
CA VAL A 127 -0.94 -3.66 -3.80
C VAL A 127 -2.33 -3.08 -3.49
N SER A 128 -3.35 -3.92 -3.33
CA SER A 128 -4.71 -3.44 -3.05
C SER A 128 -4.80 -2.51 -1.82
N PHE A 129 -5.82 -1.64 -1.82
CA PHE A 129 -6.22 -0.82 -0.68
C PHE A 129 -7.60 -1.25 -0.20
N VAL A 130 -7.83 -1.18 1.10
CA VAL A 130 -9.14 -1.32 1.72
C VAL A 130 -9.61 0.03 2.24
N ALA A 131 -10.90 0.32 2.10
CA ALA A 131 -11.52 1.55 2.55
C ALA A 131 -12.89 1.32 3.18
N GLU A 132 -13.26 2.18 4.12
CA GLU A 132 -14.56 2.21 4.79
C GLU A 132 -15.02 3.67 4.93
N GLY A 133 -16.29 3.95 4.64
CA GLY A 133 -16.90 5.29 4.74
C GLY A 133 -17.45 5.81 3.42
N PRO A 134 -18.01 7.04 3.39
CA PRO A 134 -18.78 7.55 2.26
C PRO A 134 -18.02 7.61 0.93
N ARG A 135 -16.69 7.79 0.96
CA ARG A 135 -15.83 7.87 -0.23
C ARG A 135 -15.10 6.56 -0.55
N ALA A 136 -15.35 5.49 0.21
CA ALA A 136 -14.60 4.25 0.08
C ALA A 136 -14.68 3.66 -1.33
N GLN A 137 -15.88 3.58 -1.90
CA GLN A 137 -16.09 3.09 -3.27
C GLN A 137 -15.36 3.93 -4.30
N GLU A 138 -15.43 5.27 -4.22
CA GLU A 138 -14.72 6.15 -5.15
C GLU A 138 -13.22 5.89 -5.15
N ILE A 139 -12.62 5.77 -3.96
CA ILE A 139 -11.18 5.61 -3.78
C ILE A 139 -10.68 4.27 -4.34
N VAL A 140 -11.42 3.18 -4.14
CA VAL A 140 -10.96 1.83 -4.51
C VAL A 140 -11.47 1.35 -5.86
N ARG A 141 -12.37 2.10 -6.51
CA ARG A 141 -13.06 1.69 -7.75
C ARG A 141 -12.10 1.38 -8.88
N SER A 142 -11.12 2.26 -9.12
CA SER A 142 -10.12 2.10 -10.17
C SER A 142 -8.78 1.74 -9.57
N HIS A 143 -8.18 0.64 -10.03
CA HIS A 143 -6.84 0.25 -9.65
C HIS A 143 -6.21 -0.53 -10.82
N PRO A 144 -5.37 0.13 -11.65
CA PRO A 144 -4.82 -0.48 -12.85
C PRO A 144 -3.75 -1.52 -12.50
N ASP A 145 -3.66 -2.57 -13.31
CA ASP A 145 -2.64 -3.61 -13.19
C ASP A 145 -1.21 -3.08 -13.43
N ALA A 146 -1.09 -2.15 -14.38
CA ALA A 146 0.15 -1.46 -14.71
C ALA A 146 0.24 -0.16 -13.92
N TYR A 147 1.47 0.25 -13.59
CA TYR A 147 1.72 1.50 -12.86
C TYR A 147 0.87 1.60 -11.58
N ARG A 148 0.91 0.55 -10.77
CA ARG A 148 -0.11 0.25 -9.74
C ARG A 148 -0.23 1.26 -8.60
N LEU A 149 0.77 2.13 -8.39
CA LEU A 149 0.74 3.19 -7.37
C LEU A 149 0.77 4.60 -7.99
N SER A 150 0.31 4.74 -9.23
CA SER A 150 0.28 5.99 -10.00
C SER A 150 -0.92 6.89 -9.70
N SER A 151 -1.05 7.98 -10.48
CA SER A 151 -2.20 8.90 -10.49
C SER A 151 -3.54 8.24 -10.82
N GLN A 152 -3.54 7.04 -11.41
CA GLN A 152 -4.75 6.27 -11.72
C GLN A 152 -5.11 5.21 -10.65
N SER A 153 -4.29 5.10 -9.60
CA SER A 153 -4.49 4.18 -8.47
C SER A 153 -5.25 4.87 -7.31
N PRO A 154 -5.63 4.13 -6.25
CA PRO A 154 -6.16 4.73 -5.03
C PRO A 154 -5.29 5.85 -4.43
N LEU A 155 -3.97 5.86 -4.65
CA LEU A 155 -3.13 6.98 -4.21
C LEU A 155 -3.44 8.27 -4.97
N GLY A 156 -3.71 8.19 -6.28
CA GLY A 156 -4.13 9.33 -7.09
C GLY A 156 -5.47 9.88 -6.61
N GLU A 157 -6.42 9.00 -6.29
CA GLU A 157 -7.70 9.36 -5.69
C GLU A 157 -7.51 10.07 -4.34
N LEU A 158 -6.72 9.50 -3.43
CA LEU A 158 -6.41 10.10 -2.14
C LEU A 158 -5.74 11.47 -2.28
N TRP A 159 -4.87 11.64 -3.26
CA TRP A 159 -4.28 12.94 -3.60
C TRP A 159 -5.35 13.93 -4.07
N ARG A 160 -6.27 13.51 -4.94
CA ARG A 160 -7.39 14.36 -5.38
C ARG A 160 -8.33 14.76 -4.25
N LEU A 161 -8.47 13.94 -3.22
CA LEU A 161 -9.30 14.23 -2.04
C LEU A 161 -8.56 15.03 -0.96
N ASP A 162 -7.28 15.37 -1.19
CA ASP A 162 -6.40 15.98 -0.18
C ASP A 162 -6.43 15.22 1.16
N ALA A 163 -6.34 13.89 1.06
CA ALA A 163 -6.41 13.01 2.21
C ALA A 163 -5.31 13.31 3.23
N THR A 164 -5.57 13.00 4.49
CA THR A 164 -4.56 13.04 5.56
C THR A 164 -3.85 11.69 5.64
N VAL A 165 -2.52 11.66 5.56
CA VAL A 165 -1.70 10.47 5.84
C VAL A 165 -1.44 10.42 7.35
N LEU A 166 -1.85 9.33 7.98
CA LEU A 166 -1.60 9.03 9.39
C LEU A 166 -0.51 7.97 9.53
N MET A 167 0.61 8.37 10.13
CA MET A 167 1.71 7.48 10.48
C MET A 167 1.64 7.21 11.98
N LEU A 168 1.07 6.08 12.38
CA LEU A 168 0.84 5.72 13.78
C LEU A 168 1.94 4.76 14.27
N GLY A 169 3.03 5.35 14.78
CA GLY A 169 4.19 4.61 15.26
C GLY A 169 4.90 3.80 14.17
N THR A 170 4.90 4.36 12.96
CA THR A 170 5.65 3.87 11.79
C THR A 170 6.58 4.97 11.29
N GLU A 171 7.67 4.56 10.63
CA GLU A 171 8.62 5.47 10.00
C GLU A 171 8.20 5.78 8.55
N TRP A 172 8.82 6.81 7.95
CA TRP A 172 8.48 7.29 6.61
C TRP A 172 8.71 6.25 5.52
N ASN A 173 9.59 5.26 5.72
CA ASN A 173 9.72 4.09 4.85
C ASN A 173 8.47 3.19 4.77
N LYS A 174 7.41 3.49 5.53
CA LYS A 174 6.08 2.87 5.40
C LYS A 174 5.03 3.78 4.74
N CYS A 175 5.37 5.02 4.43
CA CYS A 175 4.46 5.99 3.83
C CYS A 175 4.28 5.70 2.33
N THR A 176 3.27 4.88 2.01
CA THR A 176 2.99 4.47 0.63
C THR A 176 2.68 5.64 -0.30
N ALA A 177 2.18 6.76 0.23
CA ALA A 177 1.90 7.97 -0.55
C ALA A 177 3.14 8.55 -1.25
N LEU A 178 4.34 8.37 -0.69
CA LEU A 178 5.59 8.86 -1.28
C LEU A 178 5.90 8.19 -2.63
N HIS A 179 5.41 6.97 -2.87
CA HIS A 179 5.55 6.34 -4.18
C HIS A 179 4.92 7.16 -5.30
N LEU A 180 3.85 7.92 -5.04
CA LEU A 180 3.18 8.74 -6.05
C LEU A 180 4.11 9.80 -6.66
N ALA A 181 5.06 10.32 -5.88
CA ALA A 181 6.10 11.23 -6.37
C ALA A 181 7.05 10.53 -7.35
N GLU A 182 7.32 9.23 -7.14
CA GLU A 182 8.20 8.47 -8.03
C GLU A 182 7.61 8.32 -9.44
N TYR A 183 6.29 8.12 -9.55
CA TYR A 183 5.59 8.02 -10.85
C TYR A 183 5.54 9.36 -11.58
N THR A 184 5.46 10.47 -10.85
CA THR A 184 5.22 11.80 -11.42
C THR A 184 6.51 12.57 -11.72
N THR A 185 7.65 12.14 -11.17
CA THR A 185 8.90 12.92 -11.22
C THR A 185 10.07 12.09 -11.76
N PRO A 186 10.73 12.53 -12.85
CA PRO A 186 12.03 11.98 -13.25
C PRO A 186 13.12 12.25 -12.21
N TYR A 187 13.92 11.24 -11.90
CA TYR A 187 15.11 11.36 -11.05
C TYR A 187 16.23 10.45 -11.57
N PRO A 188 17.51 10.72 -11.25
CA PRO A 188 18.64 9.93 -11.73
C PRO A 188 18.49 8.43 -11.46
N GLY A 189 18.53 7.62 -12.52
CA GLY A 189 18.43 6.15 -12.42
C GLY A 189 17.01 5.63 -12.19
N ARG A 190 15.98 6.45 -12.44
CA ARG A 190 14.58 5.99 -12.49
C ARG A 190 14.44 4.97 -13.61
N ARG A 191 13.80 3.84 -13.32
CA ARG A 191 13.67 2.71 -14.27
C ARG A 191 12.26 2.14 -14.27
N ALA A 192 11.86 1.63 -15.43
CA ALA A 192 10.63 0.88 -15.61
C ALA A 192 10.93 -0.42 -16.35
N GLY A 193 10.05 -1.40 -16.24
CA GLY A 193 10.17 -2.68 -16.93
C GLY A 193 8.89 -3.49 -16.84
N LEU A 194 8.98 -4.77 -17.18
CA LEU A 194 7.87 -5.71 -17.13
C LEU A 194 7.89 -6.50 -15.82
N TRP A 195 6.75 -6.51 -15.14
CA TRP A 195 6.51 -7.28 -13.92
C TRP A 195 5.48 -8.39 -14.19
N ALA A 196 5.73 -9.58 -13.66
CA ALA A 196 4.81 -10.72 -13.74
C ALA A 196 3.71 -10.61 -12.66
N LEU A 197 2.53 -10.14 -13.05
CA LEU A 197 1.33 -10.03 -12.22
C LEU A 197 0.50 -11.32 -12.30
N PRO A 198 0.02 -11.87 -11.18
CA PRO A 198 -0.91 -12.99 -11.21
C PRO A 198 -2.30 -12.54 -11.70
N GLY A 199 -2.93 -13.35 -12.55
CA GLY A 199 -4.32 -13.16 -12.98
C GLY A 199 -4.97 -14.48 -13.37
N ALA A 200 -6.29 -14.45 -13.61
CA ALA A 200 -7.01 -15.62 -14.11
C ALA A 200 -6.49 -16.01 -15.51
N GLY A 201 -6.27 -17.30 -15.75
CA GLY A 201 -6.16 -17.85 -17.10
C GLY A 201 -7.52 -17.82 -17.82
N PRO A 202 -7.56 -17.93 -19.17
CA PRO A 202 -8.81 -18.14 -19.89
C PRO A 202 -9.51 -19.41 -19.37
N GLU A 203 -10.84 -19.40 -19.32
CA GLU A 203 -11.63 -20.58 -18.95
C GLU A 203 -11.24 -21.77 -19.84
N GLY A 204 -10.88 -22.90 -19.22
CA GLY A 204 -10.52 -24.14 -19.93
C GLY A 204 -9.03 -24.37 -20.21
N SER A 205 -8.12 -23.47 -19.84
CA SER A 205 -6.66 -23.68 -19.98
C SER A 205 -5.99 -24.33 -18.77
N GLY A 206 -6.70 -25.23 -18.07
CA GLY A 206 -6.04 -26.16 -17.16
C GLY A 206 -5.07 -27.05 -17.94
N PRO A 207 -4.05 -27.65 -17.30
CA PRO A 207 -3.19 -28.60 -18.00
C PRO A 207 -4.09 -29.69 -18.62
N GLU A 208 -4.03 -29.86 -19.94
CA GLU A 208 -4.63 -31.01 -20.61
C GLU A 208 -3.92 -32.27 -20.09
N GLY A 209 -4.45 -32.83 -19.00
CA GLY A 209 -3.86 -33.96 -18.30
C GLY A 209 -4.76 -34.40 -17.15
N LYS A 210 -5.47 -35.50 -17.38
CA LYS A 210 -6.38 -36.20 -16.46
C LYS A 210 -5.96 -36.11 -14.97
N GLY A 211 -6.63 -35.26 -14.20
CA GLY A 211 -6.74 -35.40 -12.74
C GLY A 211 -7.93 -36.30 -12.40
N PRO A 212 -7.88 -37.08 -11.30
CA PRO A 212 -8.98 -37.96 -10.92
C PRO A 212 -10.22 -37.11 -10.58
N GLU A 213 -11.37 -37.59 -11.03
CA GLU A 213 -12.68 -36.97 -10.80
C GLU A 213 -12.90 -36.69 -9.31
N GLY A 214 -13.04 -35.40 -8.96
CA GLY A 214 -13.48 -35.00 -7.62
C GLY A 214 -12.76 -33.79 -7.02
N THR A 215 -12.84 -32.63 -7.65
CA THR A 215 -12.72 -31.34 -6.94
C THR A 215 -13.74 -30.36 -7.52
N GLY A 216 -14.28 -29.49 -6.65
CA GLY A 216 -15.39 -28.57 -6.92
C GLY A 216 -15.11 -27.53 -8.02
N PRO A 217 -15.92 -26.45 -8.10
CA PRO A 217 -16.01 -25.60 -9.30
C PRO A 217 -14.62 -25.17 -9.80
N GLY A 218 -14.32 -25.55 -11.04
CA GLY A 218 -12.98 -25.62 -11.63
C GLY A 218 -12.19 -24.33 -11.52
N GLY A 219 -11.19 -24.34 -10.64
CA GLY A 219 -10.24 -23.24 -10.49
C GLY A 219 -9.28 -23.21 -11.67
N ALA A 220 -9.43 -22.21 -12.54
CA ALA A 220 -8.37 -21.83 -13.45
C ALA A 220 -7.17 -21.39 -12.59
N GLY A 221 -6.03 -22.08 -12.70
CA GLY A 221 -4.79 -21.69 -12.02
C GLY A 221 -4.37 -20.26 -12.36
N THR A 222 -3.44 -19.72 -11.57
CA THR A 222 -2.82 -18.42 -11.85
C THR A 222 -2.10 -18.44 -13.20
N ARG A 223 -2.30 -17.40 -14.01
CA ARG A 223 -1.45 -17.07 -15.15
C ARG A 223 -0.65 -15.81 -14.85
N TRP A 224 0.65 -15.87 -15.13
CA TRP A 224 1.53 -14.71 -15.02
C TRP A 224 1.37 -13.84 -16.28
N ARG A 225 0.86 -12.62 -16.10
CA ARG A 225 0.83 -11.61 -17.17
C ARG A 225 1.93 -10.58 -16.92
N GLU A 226 2.60 -10.21 -17.98
CA GLU A 226 3.52 -9.09 -17.94
C GLU A 226 2.77 -7.78 -18.02
N VAL A 227 3.08 -6.88 -17.10
CA VAL A 227 2.54 -5.53 -17.06
C VAL A 227 3.68 -4.53 -16.91
N PRO A 228 3.64 -3.40 -17.63
CA PRO A 228 4.64 -2.36 -17.45
C PRO A 228 4.49 -1.71 -16.07
N GLU A 229 5.63 -1.43 -15.44
CA GLU A 229 5.65 -0.95 -14.07
C GLU A 229 6.91 -0.14 -13.77
N LEU A 230 6.80 0.80 -12.83
CA LEU A 230 7.92 1.53 -12.26
C LEU A 230 8.64 0.73 -11.17
N LEU A 231 9.97 0.70 -11.22
CA LEU A 231 10.79 0.16 -10.12
C LEU A 231 10.81 1.18 -8.97
N VAL A 232 9.81 1.08 -8.09
CA VAL A 232 9.70 1.90 -6.88
C VAL A 232 10.80 1.58 -5.85
N TRP A 233 11.20 2.60 -5.07
CA TRP A 233 12.26 2.51 -4.07
C TRP A 233 11.93 3.31 -2.81
N GLU A 234 11.95 2.64 -1.66
CA GLU A 234 11.61 3.21 -0.35
C GLU A 234 12.84 3.47 0.55
N GLY A 235 14.05 3.11 0.10
CA GLY A 235 15.25 3.09 0.95
C GLY A 235 15.73 4.46 1.44
N ASP A 236 15.27 5.55 0.82
CA ASP A 236 15.55 6.93 1.20
C ASP A 236 14.32 7.68 1.72
N PHE A 237 13.17 7.01 1.89
CA PHE A 237 11.94 7.64 2.39
C PHE A 237 12.10 8.21 3.80
N ASP A 238 12.92 7.60 4.66
CA ASP A 238 13.22 8.14 5.99
C ASP A 238 13.98 9.47 5.91
N ALA A 239 14.92 9.61 4.96
CA ALA A 239 15.65 10.86 4.72
C ALA A 239 14.76 11.93 4.06
N LEU A 240 13.92 11.52 3.11
CA LEU A 240 12.93 12.39 2.47
C LEU A 240 11.95 12.94 3.51
N GLY A 241 11.37 12.05 4.33
CA GLY A 241 10.44 12.42 5.39
C GLY A 241 11.09 13.34 6.42
N ALA A 242 12.31 13.06 6.88
CA ALA A 242 13.05 13.96 7.75
C ALA A 242 13.28 15.35 7.14
N SER A 243 13.55 15.41 5.82
CA SER A 243 13.67 16.68 5.09
C SER A 243 12.33 17.44 5.04
N TYR A 244 11.21 16.73 4.87
CA TYR A 244 9.88 17.33 4.94
C TYR A 244 9.61 17.91 6.33
N GLU A 245 9.91 17.17 7.41
CA GLU A 245 9.76 17.67 8.78
C GLU A 245 10.61 18.92 9.04
N ALA A 246 11.85 18.95 8.54
CA ALA A 246 12.76 20.08 8.70
C ALA A 246 12.35 21.30 7.86
N SER A 247 11.60 21.11 6.78
CA SER A 247 11.15 22.20 5.90
C SER A 247 10.11 23.14 6.54
N GLY A 248 9.49 22.71 7.65
CA GLY A 248 8.36 23.43 8.25
C GLY A 248 7.03 23.24 7.51
N GLY A 249 6.95 22.26 6.60
CA GLY A 249 5.71 21.88 5.92
C GLY A 249 4.59 21.46 6.89
N PRO A 250 3.31 21.53 6.48
CA PRO A 250 2.17 21.22 7.35
C PRO A 250 2.23 19.77 7.83
N LEU A 251 2.43 19.61 9.14
CA LEU A 251 2.58 18.33 9.82
C LEU A 251 2.19 18.51 11.29
N SER A 252 1.35 17.61 11.80
CA SER A 252 1.10 17.47 13.23
C SER A 252 1.85 16.27 13.77
N ARG A 253 2.39 16.38 14.98
CA ARG A 253 3.09 15.30 15.67
C ARG A 253 2.61 15.18 17.10
N THR A 254 2.47 13.96 17.58
CA THR A 254 2.22 13.67 18.99
C THR A 254 2.79 12.31 19.35
N ARG A 255 2.78 11.98 20.64
CA ARG A 255 3.16 10.66 21.14
C ARG A 255 1.99 10.00 21.86
N VAL A 256 1.69 8.76 21.50
CA VAL A 256 0.64 7.95 22.14
C VAL A 256 1.27 6.70 22.71
N GLY A 257 1.46 6.69 24.04
CA GLY A 257 2.30 5.71 24.71
C GLY A 257 3.73 5.73 24.16
N GLY A 258 4.20 4.60 23.62
CA GLY A 258 5.49 4.51 22.94
C GLY A 258 5.50 4.93 21.47
N ALA A 259 4.35 5.18 20.85
CA ALA A 259 4.26 5.44 19.41
C ALA A 259 4.48 6.93 19.10
N ASP A 260 5.46 7.22 18.24
CA ASP A 260 5.56 8.52 17.57
C ASP A 260 4.55 8.58 16.43
N CYS A 261 3.58 9.48 16.54
CA CYS A 261 2.47 9.60 15.61
C CYS A 261 2.58 10.90 14.81
N ARG A 262 2.22 10.83 13.53
CA ARG A 262 2.26 11.97 12.60
C ARG A 262 0.99 12.03 11.76
N ALA A 263 0.55 13.24 11.45
CA ALA A 263 -0.50 13.52 10.48
C ALA A 263 -0.03 14.58 9.49
N VAL A 264 -0.14 14.28 8.20
CA VAL A 264 0.32 15.16 7.12
C VAL A 264 -0.67 15.15 5.96
N LYS A 265 -0.88 16.29 5.30
CA LYS A 265 -1.70 16.34 4.09
C LYS A 265 -0.96 15.69 2.92
N LEU A 266 -1.64 14.82 2.18
CA LEU A 266 -1.02 14.00 1.14
C LEU A 266 -0.48 14.87 0.00
N ARG A 267 -1.23 15.90 -0.44
CA ARG A 267 -0.79 16.78 -1.52
C ARG A 267 0.54 17.47 -1.27
N PRO A 268 0.71 18.30 -0.21
CA PRO A 268 1.98 18.98 0.03
C PRO A 268 3.13 18.01 0.30
N LEU A 269 2.86 16.84 0.89
CA LEU A 269 3.88 15.80 1.07
C LEU A 269 4.39 15.27 -0.28
N VAL A 270 3.49 14.94 -1.21
CA VAL A 270 3.86 14.41 -2.53
C VAL A 270 4.52 15.48 -3.40
N GLU A 271 4.06 16.73 -3.32
CA GLU A 271 4.68 17.85 -4.03
C GLU A 271 6.10 18.13 -3.51
N PHE A 272 6.31 18.10 -2.19
CA PHE A 272 7.64 18.20 -1.60
C PHE A 272 8.52 17.04 -2.05
N ALA A 273 8.01 15.81 -2.00
CA ALA A 273 8.74 14.62 -2.44
C ALA A 273 9.16 14.74 -3.92
N ALA A 274 8.26 15.21 -4.79
CA ALA A 274 8.55 15.47 -6.20
C ALA A 274 9.69 16.50 -6.39
N GLY A 275 9.73 17.56 -5.58
CA GLY A 275 10.85 18.52 -5.59
C GLY A 275 12.15 17.96 -5.01
N TRP A 276 12.06 17.03 -4.05
CA TRP A 276 13.20 16.46 -3.34
C TRP A 276 13.95 15.41 -4.16
N LEU A 277 13.22 14.50 -4.83
CA LEU A 277 13.77 13.32 -5.50
C LEU A 277 14.90 13.63 -6.50
N PRO A 278 14.79 14.60 -7.43
CA PRO A 278 15.82 14.82 -8.46
C PRO A 278 17.18 15.24 -7.89
N GLY A 279 17.20 15.88 -6.72
CA GLY A 279 18.42 16.40 -6.09
C GLY A 279 19.07 15.45 -5.08
N HIS A 280 18.35 14.40 -4.64
CA HIS A 280 18.78 13.59 -3.49
C HIS A 280 18.76 12.08 -3.74
N ARG A 281 18.10 11.63 -4.81
CA ARG A 281 18.05 10.22 -5.17
C ARG A 281 18.88 9.95 -6.43
N ASP A 282 19.76 8.96 -6.34
CA ASP A 282 20.52 8.44 -7.48
C ASP A 282 20.55 6.92 -7.47
N LEU A 283 19.79 6.31 -8.38
CA LEU A 283 19.68 4.85 -8.51
C LEU A 283 20.44 4.29 -9.72
N ARG A 284 21.30 5.08 -10.38
CA ARG A 284 22.03 4.64 -11.60
C ARG A 284 22.95 3.44 -11.35
N ARG A 285 23.41 3.29 -10.10
CA ARG A 285 24.25 2.15 -9.66
C ARG A 285 23.44 0.97 -9.10
N GLY A 286 22.12 1.11 -8.98
CA GLY A 286 21.26 0.06 -8.43
C GLY A 286 21.09 -1.09 -9.42
N VAL A 287 20.94 -2.31 -8.93
CA VAL A 287 20.60 -3.48 -9.75
C VAL A 287 19.09 -3.66 -9.76
N ALA A 288 18.51 -4.02 -10.90
CA ALA A 288 17.08 -4.34 -10.96
C ALA A 288 16.80 -5.56 -10.05
N PRO A 289 15.68 -5.56 -9.30
CA PRO A 289 15.29 -6.77 -8.58
C PRO A 289 15.05 -7.89 -9.61
N PRO A 290 15.43 -9.15 -9.34
CA PRO A 290 15.06 -10.22 -10.27
C PRO A 290 13.56 -10.52 -10.19
N GLY A 291 13.08 -11.16 -11.26
CA GLY A 291 11.65 -11.28 -11.58
C GLY A 291 11.15 -10.15 -12.49
N TRP A 292 11.97 -9.12 -12.74
CA TRP A 292 11.69 -8.08 -13.74
C TRP A 292 12.32 -8.43 -15.09
N ARG A 293 11.62 -8.08 -16.17
CA ARG A 293 12.13 -8.16 -17.55
C ARG A 293 12.18 -6.78 -18.19
N GLU A 294 12.99 -6.65 -19.24
CA GLU A 294 13.07 -5.44 -20.08
C GLU A 294 13.24 -4.13 -19.28
N VAL A 295 14.04 -4.18 -18.22
CA VAL A 295 14.25 -3.00 -17.37
C VAL A 295 15.11 -1.98 -18.11
N ALA A 296 14.57 -0.78 -18.27
CA ALA A 296 15.22 0.34 -18.94
C ALA A 296 15.09 1.63 -18.12
N GLU A 297 15.91 2.63 -18.44
CA GLU A 297 15.77 3.98 -17.89
C GLU A 297 14.43 4.60 -18.29
N ALA A 298 13.82 5.31 -17.36
CA ALA A 298 12.51 5.93 -17.49
C ALA A 298 12.60 7.43 -17.22
N ASP A 299 13.46 8.12 -17.97
CA ASP A 299 13.75 9.56 -17.78
C ASP A 299 12.59 10.46 -18.24
N GLY A 300 11.79 9.99 -19.20
CA GLY A 300 10.62 10.70 -19.70
C GLY A 300 9.36 10.49 -18.84
N PRO A 301 8.28 11.24 -19.10
CA PRO A 301 7.00 10.99 -18.45
C PRO A 301 6.52 9.56 -18.76
N LEU A 302 5.97 8.90 -17.75
CA LEU A 302 5.27 7.62 -17.91
C LEU A 302 3.97 7.85 -18.70
N PRO A 303 3.38 6.81 -19.34
CA PRO A 303 2.12 6.92 -20.09
C PRO A 303 0.92 7.00 -19.12
N LEU A 304 0.92 8.03 -18.29
CA LEU A 304 -0.02 8.28 -17.21
C LEU A 304 -0.56 9.70 -17.33
N PRO A 305 -1.83 9.94 -16.96
CA PRO A 305 -2.34 11.30 -16.87
C PRO A 305 -1.59 12.08 -15.78
N PRO A 306 -1.44 13.41 -15.93
CA PRO A 306 -0.94 14.27 -14.87
C PRO A 306 -1.74 14.11 -13.59
N LEU A 307 -1.09 14.31 -12.45
CA LEU A 307 -1.73 14.20 -11.16
C LEU A 307 -2.86 15.24 -11.03
N GLY A 308 -4.04 14.81 -10.59
CA GLY A 308 -5.22 15.67 -10.48
C GLY A 308 -6.14 15.68 -11.71
N VAL A 309 -5.74 15.09 -12.84
CA VAL A 309 -6.59 14.94 -14.03
C VAL A 309 -7.30 13.57 -13.98
N PRO A 310 -8.65 13.51 -14.07
CA PRO A 310 -9.36 12.24 -14.15
C PRO A 310 -8.91 11.43 -15.37
N ALA A 311 -8.79 10.11 -15.23
CA ALA A 311 -8.69 9.23 -16.39
C ALA A 311 -10.00 9.36 -17.19
N THR A 312 -9.88 9.76 -18.47
CA THR A 312 -10.99 9.82 -19.43
C THR A 312 -11.53 8.44 -19.76
#